data_AF-A0A380ALU7-F1
#
_entry.id   AF-A0A380ALU7-F1
#
_cell.length_a   1.000
_cell.length_b   1.000
_cell.length_c   1.000
_cell.angle_alpha   90.00
_cell.angle_beta   90.00
_cell.angle_gamma   90.00
#
_symmetry.space_group_name_H-M   'P 1'
#
loop_
_entity.id
_entity.type
_entity.pdbx_description
1 polymer ?
#
loop_
_entity_poly.entity_id
_entity_poly.type
_entity_poly.pdbx_seq_one_letter_code
_entity_poly.pdbx_strand_id
1 'polypeptide(L)'
;MNMLRLSISLALFAGFPAQALLLQQGETRYEIDPATLQVTAGKIQVNQAQVGQTVANLQSTPAQASWQWPNSAMQLTARLEDGDLRLSFSSSRAQTLNWFTLPPQATTLLLPIGEGSRIPLDNAVWQRYLVKEMTPLDTNWDLKLPLWSQQQQGKVYSWLLLTPFSNQVTFAGAKNMLTMHSSHQFNRFNQQQAFEVLLHVGDTPLSGARRYREYLQQSGQFSSLRDKIRIAPEGEKLIGATHIYLWGDKLLAPADVKNWPGLLAWLTSPSGETLWQKMDAESQKTVQKLAGKTPEGWQQQALVDALNQALVALTPLKATPDDKDFLQAQRRQATNVREWAQRQLGAYLTPPDSWGQGLAKPLIEALHQAGLPRLWLGTDNWTAEFLHPQAVESAKKSGYLIASYDSYDTGIPRGVNDSWLTAQLPTALREKVRHSTGRRQ
;
A
#
# COMPACT_ATOMS: atom_id res chain seq x y z
N MET A 1 -37.96 -54.40 31.30
CA MET A 1 -37.45 -53.01 31.33
C MET A 1 -36.47 -52.83 30.17
N ASN A 2 -36.93 -52.25 29.07
CA ASN A 2 -36.10 -51.70 28.00
C ASN A 2 -37.01 -50.73 27.22
N MET A 3 -36.87 -49.43 27.49
CA MET A 3 -37.57 -48.39 26.74
C MET A 3 -36.68 -47.92 25.59
N LEU A 4 -37.08 -48.32 24.38
CA LEU A 4 -36.58 -47.77 23.12
C LEU A 4 -36.98 -46.29 23.03
N ARG A 5 -35.99 -45.39 22.97
CA ARG A 5 -36.22 -43.98 22.58
C ARG A 5 -36.28 -43.91 21.04
N LEU A 6 -37.47 -43.72 20.50
CA LEU A 6 -37.65 -43.34 19.09
C LEU A 6 -37.09 -41.93 18.87
N SER A 7 -36.04 -41.83 18.06
CA SER A 7 -35.62 -40.56 17.46
C SER A 7 -36.41 -40.38 16.17
N ILE A 8 -37.29 -39.38 16.13
CA ILE A 8 -38.07 -39.03 14.94
C ILE A 8 -37.22 -38.10 14.09
N SER A 9 -36.56 -38.64 13.07
CA SER A 9 -36.00 -37.87 11.96
C SER A 9 -37.12 -37.57 10.97
N LEU A 10 -37.66 -36.36 11.01
CA LEU A 10 -38.67 -35.89 10.07
C LEU A 10 -37.96 -35.12 8.95
N ALA A 11 -37.69 -35.78 7.83
CA ALA A 11 -37.27 -35.13 6.60
C ALA A 11 -38.49 -34.55 5.89
N LEU A 12 -38.84 -33.30 6.20
CA LEU A 12 -39.83 -32.52 5.46
C LEU A 12 -39.11 -31.59 4.48
N PHE A 13 -39.18 -31.91 3.20
CA PHE A 13 -38.97 -30.95 2.12
C PHE A 13 -40.26 -30.15 1.95
N ALA A 14 -40.43 -29.10 2.74
CA ALA A 14 -41.47 -28.11 2.56
C ALA A 14 -40.82 -26.73 2.46
N GLY A 15 -40.88 -26.12 1.28
CA GLY A 15 -40.46 -24.75 1.03
C GLY A 15 -41.46 -23.77 1.66
N PHE A 16 -41.40 -23.62 2.98
CA PHE A 16 -42.03 -22.49 3.64
C PHE A 16 -41.15 -21.24 3.43
N PRO A 17 -41.73 -20.03 3.31
CA PRO A 17 -40.95 -18.82 3.47
C PRO A 17 -40.31 -18.89 4.87
N ALA A 18 -38.99 -18.99 4.93
CA ALA A 18 -38.28 -19.06 6.20
C ALA A 18 -38.60 -17.77 6.97
N GLN A 19 -39.29 -17.90 8.10
CA GLN A 19 -39.47 -16.79 9.02
C GLN A 19 -38.10 -16.25 9.43
N ALA A 20 -37.98 -14.93 9.58
CA ALA A 20 -36.74 -14.31 10.04
C ALA A 20 -36.30 -14.92 11.38
N LEU A 21 -35.01 -15.25 11.46
CA LEU A 21 -34.37 -15.87 12.62
C LEU A 21 -34.01 -14.79 13.62
N LEU A 22 -34.56 -14.91 14.82
CA LEU A 22 -34.22 -14.04 15.93
C LEU A 22 -32.98 -14.58 16.66
N LEU A 23 -31.90 -13.80 16.65
CA LEU A 23 -30.77 -13.95 17.55
C LEU A 23 -30.86 -12.88 18.64
N GLN A 24 -30.87 -13.31 19.89
CA GLN A 24 -30.99 -12.43 21.06
C GLN A 24 -30.12 -12.89 22.22
N GLN A 25 -29.39 -11.95 22.82
CA GLN A 25 -28.66 -12.13 24.07
C GLN A 25 -28.75 -10.84 24.89
N GLY A 26 -29.44 -10.90 26.03
CA GLY A 26 -29.79 -9.70 26.81
C GLY A 26 -30.64 -8.73 25.98
N GLU A 27 -30.21 -7.47 25.92
CA GLU A 27 -30.84 -6.39 25.15
C GLU A 27 -30.44 -6.41 23.66
N THR A 28 -29.38 -7.13 23.29
CA THR A 28 -28.92 -7.23 21.90
C THR A 28 -29.86 -8.13 21.10
N ARG A 29 -30.39 -7.60 19.99
CA ARG A 29 -31.41 -8.25 19.18
C ARG A 29 -31.13 -8.06 17.69
N TYR A 30 -30.99 -9.17 16.96
CA TYR A 30 -30.89 -9.18 15.51
C TYR A 30 -31.90 -10.15 14.92
N GLU A 31 -32.60 -9.73 13.86
CA GLU A 31 -33.44 -10.60 13.05
C GLU A 31 -32.79 -10.78 11.68
N ILE A 32 -32.66 -12.03 11.22
CA ILE A 32 -31.98 -12.37 9.97
C ILE A 32 -32.88 -13.27 9.13
N ASP A 33 -33.21 -12.86 7.91
CA ASP A 33 -33.85 -13.75 6.94
C ASP A 33 -32.81 -14.68 6.32
N PRO A 34 -32.86 -16.01 6.57
CA PRO A 34 -31.87 -16.94 6.06
C PRO A 34 -31.95 -17.13 4.53
N ALA A 35 -33.06 -16.78 3.88
CA ALA A 35 -33.20 -16.86 2.43
C ALA A 35 -32.61 -15.64 1.72
N THR A 36 -32.71 -14.45 2.32
CA THR A 36 -32.37 -13.18 1.66
C THR A 36 -31.21 -12.42 2.31
N LEU A 37 -30.69 -12.86 3.46
CA LEU A 37 -29.72 -12.14 4.29
C LEU A 37 -30.18 -10.76 4.76
N GLN A 38 -31.48 -10.44 4.70
CA GLN A 38 -31.96 -9.21 5.31
C GLN A 38 -31.73 -9.26 6.82
N VAL A 39 -31.12 -8.22 7.36
CA VAL A 39 -30.83 -8.07 8.78
C VAL A 39 -31.53 -6.82 9.33
N THR A 40 -32.12 -6.99 10.51
CA THR A 40 -32.66 -5.91 11.33
C THR A 40 -31.96 -5.92 12.69
N ALA A 41 -31.40 -4.79 13.10
CA ALA A 41 -30.89 -4.56 14.45
C ALA A 41 -31.98 -3.89 15.30
N GLY A 42 -32.56 -4.62 16.25
CA GLY A 42 -33.76 -4.19 16.96
C GLY A 42 -34.96 -4.03 16.03
N LYS A 43 -35.26 -2.79 15.63
CA LYS A 43 -36.31 -2.43 14.65
C LYS A 43 -35.75 -1.79 13.39
N ILE A 44 -34.44 -1.65 13.29
CA ILE A 44 -33.77 -0.90 12.24
C ILE A 44 -33.21 -1.85 11.21
N GLN A 45 -33.74 -1.79 9.99
CA GLN A 45 -33.20 -2.53 8.86
C GLN A 45 -31.82 -1.97 8.51
N VAL A 46 -30.80 -2.84 8.50
CA VAL A 46 -29.38 -2.44 8.31
C VAL A 46 -28.82 -2.86 6.95
N ASN A 47 -29.52 -3.71 6.20
CA ASN A 47 -29.27 -3.99 4.78
C ASN A 47 -30.59 -4.36 4.09
N GLN A 48 -30.64 -4.26 2.76
CA GLN A 48 -31.79 -4.76 1.99
C GLN A 48 -31.71 -6.27 1.78
N ALA A 49 -32.88 -6.89 1.64
CA ALA A 49 -33.01 -8.28 1.21
C ALA A 49 -32.30 -8.49 -0.14
N GLN A 50 -31.48 -9.53 -0.20
CA GLN A 50 -30.85 -10.01 -1.43
C GLN A 50 -31.81 -10.96 -2.18
N VAL A 51 -31.38 -11.45 -3.34
CA VAL A 51 -32.15 -12.43 -4.10
C VAL A 51 -32.34 -13.71 -3.26
N GLY A 52 -33.61 -14.06 -3.03
CA GLY A 52 -33.99 -15.21 -2.20
C GLY A 52 -33.36 -16.52 -2.66
N GLN A 53 -32.83 -17.27 -1.70
CA GLN A 53 -32.21 -18.58 -1.88
C GLN A 53 -33.04 -19.68 -1.21
N THR A 54 -32.94 -20.89 -1.72
CA THR A 54 -33.48 -22.08 -1.01
C THR A 54 -32.68 -22.29 0.27
N VAL A 55 -33.36 -22.40 1.40
CA VAL A 55 -32.74 -22.66 2.71
C VAL A 55 -32.87 -24.14 3.05
N ALA A 56 -31.76 -24.76 3.43
CA ALA A 56 -31.72 -26.15 3.91
C ALA A 56 -30.90 -26.26 5.19
N ASN A 57 -31.11 -27.35 5.94
CA ASN A 57 -30.32 -27.69 7.13
C ASN A 57 -30.21 -26.56 8.16
N LEU A 58 -31.30 -25.80 8.33
CA LEU A 58 -31.37 -24.69 9.27
C LEU A 58 -31.39 -25.21 10.71
N GLN A 59 -30.44 -24.73 11.52
CA GLN A 59 -30.34 -24.96 12.95
C GLN A 59 -30.17 -23.62 13.64
N SER A 60 -30.81 -23.42 14.79
CA SER A 60 -30.70 -22.17 15.54
C SER A 60 -30.78 -22.38 17.05
N THR A 61 -30.19 -21.43 17.76
CA THR A 61 -30.29 -21.20 19.20
C THR A 61 -30.49 -19.68 19.40
N PRO A 62 -30.70 -19.19 20.64
CA PRO A 62 -30.80 -17.74 20.86
C PRO A 62 -29.58 -16.93 20.40
N ALA A 63 -28.36 -17.49 20.43
CA ALA A 63 -27.15 -16.73 20.13
C ALA A 63 -26.47 -17.11 18.80
N GLN A 64 -26.93 -18.16 18.13
CA GLN A 64 -26.33 -18.60 16.85
C GLN A 64 -27.34 -19.31 15.96
N ALA A 65 -27.12 -19.21 14.64
CA ALA A 65 -27.81 -20.00 13.64
C ALA A 65 -26.85 -20.45 12.54
N SER A 66 -27.16 -21.58 11.90
CA SER A 66 -26.45 -22.09 10.74
C SER A 66 -27.41 -22.67 9.73
N TRP A 67 -27.19 -22.43 8.45
CA TRP A 67 -28.00 -22.97 7.37
C TRP A 67 -27.18 -23.10 6.08
N GLN A 68 -27.80 -23.67 5.05
CA GLN A 68 -27.18 -23.89 3.77
C GLN A 68 -28.04 -23.34 2.64
N TRP A 69 -27.36 -22.84 1.60
CA TRP A 69 -27.96 -22.61 0.28
C TRP A 69 -27.44 -23.70 -0.68
N PRO A 70 -28.20 -24.79 -0.89
CA PRO A 70 -27.69 -25.96 -1.60
C PRO A 70 -27.37 -25.66 -3.07
N ASN A 71 -28.14 -24.78 -3.73
CA ASN A 71 -27.96 -24.44 -5.14
C ASN A 71 -26.61 -23.73 -5.42
N SER A 72 -26.09 -23.02 -4.42
CA SER A 72 -24.79 -22.36 -4.48
C SER A 72 -23.71 -23.11 -3.69
N ALA A 73 -23.99 -24.27 -3.10
CA ALA A 73 -23.06 -24.97 -2.20
C ALA A 73 -22.47 -24.05 -1.11
N MET A 74 -23.29 -23.13 -0.60
CA MET A 74 -22.90 -22.15 0.43
C MET A 74 -23.32 -22.63 1.80
N GLN A 75 -22.42 -22.54 2.77
CA GLN A 75 -22.69 -22.71 4.18
C GLN A 75 -22.63 -21.35 4.87
N LEU A 76 -23.61 -21.07 5.70
CA LEU A 76 -23.75 -19.79 6.38
C LEU A 76 -23.87 -20.01 7.88
N THR A 77 -23.21 -19.16 8.65
CA THR A 77 -23.43 -19.06 10.09
C THR A 77 -23.63 -17.61 10.49
N ALA A 78 -24.49 -17.43 11.50
CA ALA A 78 -24.73 -16.16 12.16
C ALA A 78 -24.53 -16.37 13.67
N ARG A 79 -23.76 -15.51 14.33
CA ARG A 79 -23.49 -15.62 15.77
C ARG A 79 -23.47 -14.25 16.44
N LEU A 80 -24.01 -14.18 17.64
CA LEU A 80 -23.81 -13.04 18.54
C LEU A 80 -22.49 -13.20 19.29
N GLU A 81 -21.64 -12.18 19.21
CA GLU A 81 -20.35 -12.11 19.90
C GLU A 81 -20.20 -10.73 20.51
N ASP A 82 -20.17 -10.63 21.83
CA ASP A 82 -19.99 -9.37 22.58
C ASP A 82 -20.96 -8.24 22.15
N GLY A 83 -22.19 -8.59 21.80
CA GLY A 83 -23.22 -7.64 21.36
C GLY A 83 -23.21 -7.31 19.86
N ASP A 84 -22.24 -7.82 19.10
CA ASP A 84 -22.16 -7.72 17.65
C ASP A 84 -22.77 -8.95 16.97
N LEU A 85 -23.13 -8.80 15.69
CA LEU A 85 -23.55 -9.91 14.84
C LEU A 85 -22.43 -10.28 13.87
N ARG A 86 -21.85 -11.48 14.00
CA ARG A 86 -20.93 -12.06 13.03
C ARG A 86 -21.68 -12.91 12.02
N LEU A 87 -21.36 -12.73 10.74
CA LEU A 87 -21.80 -13.59 9.65
C LEU A 87 -20.58 -14.23 8.99
N SER A 88 -20.64 -15.53 8.73
CA SER A 88 -19.60 -16.29 8.02
C SER A 88 -20.21 -17.03 6.85
N PHE A 89 -19.53 -16.97 5.71
CA PHE A 89 -19.94 -17.60 4.46
C PHE A 89 -18.80 -18.48 3.94
N SER A 90 -19.09 -19.75 3.67
CA SER A 90 -18.11 -20.70 3.14
C SER A 90 -18.66 -21.37 1.90
N SER A 91 -17.85 -21.46 0.85
CA SER A 91 -18.22 -22.12 -0.40
C SER A 91 -17.02 -22.82 -1.03
N SER A 92 -17.23 -24.09 -1.41
CA SER A 92 -16.25 -24.86 -2.20
C SER A 92 -16.31 -24.55 -3.70
N ARG A 93 -17.31 -23.77 -4.15
CA ARG A 93 -17.49 -23.38 -5.55
C ARG A 93 -16.98 -21.98 -5.80
N ALA A 94 -16.32 -21.76 -6.94
CA ALA A 94 -15.93 -20.44 -7.38
C ALA A 94 -17.17 -19.68 -7.87
N GLN A 95 -17.47 -18.55 -7.23
CA GLN A 95 -18.68 -17.77 -7.47
C GLN A 95 -18.61 -16.40 -6.79
N THR A 96 -19.56 -15.54 -7.12
CA THR A 96 -19.74 -14.24 -6.46
C THR A 96 -20.95 -14.30 -5.54
N LEU A 97 -20.77 -13.87 -4.30
CA LEU A 97 -21.83 -13.68 -3.32
C LEU A 97 -22.16 -12.18 -3.23
N ASN A 98 -23.39 -11.79 -3.57
CA ASN A 98 -23.93 -10.46 -3.25
C ASN A 98 -24.61 -10.55 -1.89
N TRP A 99 -24.09 -9.85 -0.89
CA TRP A 99 -24.51 -10.06 0.50
C TRP A 99 -25.03 -8.78 1.18
N PHE A 100 -24.77 -7.61 0.59
CA PHE A 100 -25.17 -6.34 1.16
C PHE A 100 -25.72 -5.39 0.10
N THR A 101 -26.81 -4.73 0.46
CA THR A 101 -27.32 -3.55 -0.23
C THR A 101 -27.67 -2.51 0.83
N LEU A 102 -27.20 -1.28 0.66
CA LEU A 102 -27.46 -0.16 1.57
C LEU A 102 -28.96 0.10 1.70
N PRO A 103 -29.51 0.21 2.93
CA PRO A 103 -30.93 0.51 3.13
C PRO A 103 -31.24 1.95 2.72
N PRO A 104 -32.41 2.22 2.08
CA PRO A 104 -32.78 3.56 1.62
C PRO A 104 -33.02 4.55 2.78
N GLN A 105 -33.20 4.05 4.00
CA GLN A 105 -33.37 4.86 5.20
C GLN A 105 -32.04 5.37 5.78
N ALA A 106 -30.91 4.89 5.27
CA ALA A 106 -29.60 5.46 5.63
C ALA A 106 -29.52 6.90 5.14
N THR A 107 -28.99 7.80 5.97
CA THR A 107 -28.85 9.23 5.63
C THR A 107 -27.42 9.63 5.34
N THR A 108 -26.45 8.86 5.84
CA THR A 108 -25.03 9.16 5.70
C THR A 108 -24.26 7.85 5.62
N LEU A 109 -23.26 7.82 4.75
CA LEU A 109 -22.26 6.76 4.65
C LEU A 109 -20.92 7.28 5.19
N LEU A 110 -20.25 6.49 6.01
CA LEU A 110 -18.91 6.74 6.50
C LEU A 110 -17.98 5.74 5.82
N LEU A 111 -17.13 6.25 4.92
CA LEU A 111 -16.20 5.44 4.15
C LEU A 111 -14.75 5.80 4.53
N PRO A 112 -13.89 4.81 4.83
CA PRO A 112 -12.45 5.02 5.02
C PRO A 112 -11.68 5.32 3.72
N ILE A 113 -12.23 6.14 2.82
CA ILE A 113 -11.51 6.65 1.65
C ILE A 113 -10.66 7.86 2.06
N GLY A 114 -9.40 7.91 1.63
CA GLY A 114 -8.42 8.88 2.14
C GLY A 114 -8.26 8.76 3.67
N GLU A 115 -8.26 9.88 4.38
CA GLU A 115 -8.24 9.90 5.86
C GLU A 115 -9.60 9.56 6.50
N GLY A 116 -10.63 9.30 5.69
CA GLY A 116 -12.00 9.05 6.11
C GLY A 116 -12.97 10.13 5.62
N SER A 117 -14.11 9.71 5.08
CA SER A 117 -15.13 10.58 4.51
C SER A 117 -16.50 10.36 5.14
N ARG A 118 -17.12 11.44 5.59
CA ARG A 118 -18.54 11.48 5.98
C ARG A 118 -19.36 11.97 4.79
N ILE A 119 -20.18 11.09 4.23
CA ILE A 119 -20.86 11.30 2.95
C ILE A 119 -22.37 11.37 3.17
N PRO A 120 -22.98 12.57 3.11
CA PRO A 120 -24.44 12.71 3.08
C PRO A 120 -24.99 12.07 1.80
N LEU A 121 -25.98 11.19 1.95
CA LEU A 121 -26.51 10.40 0.82
C LEU A 121 -27.45 11.22 -0.09
N ASP A 122 -27.84 12.42 0.32
CA ASP A 122 -28.62 13.40 -0.45
C ASP A 122 -27.75 14.41 -1.23
N ASN A 123 -26.42 14.32 -1.14
CA ASN A 123 -25.52 15.25 -1.81
C ASN A 123 -25.17 14.80 -3.24
N ALA A 124 -25.66 15.51 -4.25
CA ALA A 124 -25.48 15.16 -5.66
C ALA A 124 -24.01 15.12 -6.15
N VAL A 125 -23.10 15.91 -5.53
CA VAL A 125 -21.67 15.87 -5.89
C VAL A 125 -21.07 14.55 -5.43
N TRP A 126 -21.34 14.16 -4.18
CA TRP A 126 -20.91 12.87 -3.65
C TRP A 126 -21.51 11.69 -4.40
N GLN A 127 -22.81 11.74 -4.72
CA GLN A 127 -23.46 10.69 -5.50
C GLN A 127 -22.76 10.46 -6.84
N ARG A 128 -22.51 11.54 -7.61
CA ARG A 128 -21.81 11.45 -8.89
C ARG A 128 -20.37 10.94 -8.74
N TYR A 129 -19.66 11.42 -7.72
CA TYR A 129 -18.29 10.99 -7.46
C TYR A 129 -18.21 9.49 -7.15
N LEU A 130 -19.07 8.98 -6.27
CA LEU A 130 -19.08 7.57 -5.89
C LEU A 130 -19.44 6.64 -7.07
N VAL A 131 -20.42 7.05 -7.88
CA VAL A 131 -20.82 6.26 -9.06
C VAL A 131 -19.74 6.28 -10.13
N LYS A 132 -19.10 7.43 -10.38
CA LYS A 132 -18.18 7.60 -11.52
C LYS A 132 -16.75 7.18 -11.21
N GLU A 133 -16.24 7.57 -10.05
CA GLU A 133 -14.80 7.45 -9.72
C GLU A 133 -14.52 6.28 -8.76
N MET A 134 -15.54 5.77 -8.05
CA MET A 134 -15.40 4.73 -7.03
C MET A 134 -16.15 3.44 -7.36
N THR A 135 -16.55 3.20 -8.61
CA THR A 135 -17.21 1.95 -8.99
C THR A 135 -16.44 1.21 -10.09
N PRO A 136 -16.07 -0.07 -9.89
CA PRO A 136 -16.07 -0.80 -8.61
C PRO A 136 -14.95 -0.31 -7.69
N LEU A 137 -15.22 -0.33 -6.39
CA LEU A 137 -14.25 -0.09 -5.32
C LEU A 137 -13.77 -1.45 -4.77
N ASP A 138 -12.47 -1.65 -4.64
CA ASP A 138 -11.86 -2.79 -3.94
C ASP A 138 -11.69 -2.44 -2.45
N THR A 139 -12.31 -3.22 -1.56
CA THR A 139 -12.38 -2.84 -0.14
C THR A 139 -11.04 -2.97 0.61
N ASN A 140 -10.07 -3.68 0.05
CA ASN A 140 -8.75 -3.83 0.65
C ASN A 140 -7.77 -2.77 0.13
N TRP A 141 -7.90 -2.39 -1.15
CA TRP A 141 -7.02 -1.41 -1.77
C TRP A 141 -7.48 0.03 -1.55
N ASP A 142 -8.77 0.30 -1.80
CA ASP A 142 -9.30 1.66 -1.84
C ASP A 142 -9.75 2.17 -0.45
N LEU A 143 -10.14 1.27 0.46
CA LEU A 143 -10.47 1.65 1.84
C LEU A 143 -9.23 1.50 2.75
N LYS A 144 -8.92 2.56 3.51
CA LYS A 144 -7.83 2.54 4.52
C LYS A 144 -8.14 1.66 5.73
N LEU A 145 -9.41 1.32 5.93
CA LEU A 145 -9.86 0.32 6.90
C LEU A 145 -10.89 -0.58 6.18
N PRO A 146 -10.87 -1.91 6.39
CA PRO A 146 -11.77 -2.84 5.72
C PRO A 146 -13.15 -2.81 6.37
N LEU A 147 -13.80 -1.65 6.36
CA LEU A 147 -15.13 -1.43 6.94
C LEU A 147 -15.84 -0.28 6.24
N TRP A 148 -17.16 -0.22 6.40
CA TRP A 148 -17.92 1.01 6.23
C TRP A 148 -18.89 1.19 7.39
N SER A 149 -19.52 2.35 7.48
CA SER A 149 -20.66 2.52 8.37
C SER A 149 -21.76 3.34 7.74
N GLN A 150 -23.00 3.09 8.12
CA GLN A 150 -24.12 3.95 7.78
C GLN A 150 -24.74 4.57 9.03
N GLN A 151 -25.24 5.80 8.89
CA GLN A 151 -26.03 6.45 9.92
C GLN A 151 -27.52 6.33 9.59
N GLN A 152 -28.30 5.92 10.58
CA GLN A 152 -29.75 5.78 10.47
C GLN A 152 -30.39 5.94 11.84
N GLN A 153 -31.38 6.84 11.93
CA GLN A 153 -32.14 7.13 13.17
C GLN A 153 -31.25 7.39 14.41
N GLY A 154 -30.18 8.18 14.23
CA GLY A 154 -29.30 8.57 15.34
C GLY A 154 -28.30 7.50 15.79
N LYS A 155 -28.28 6.32 15.15
CA LYS A 155 -27.31 5.25 15.39
C LYS A 155 -26.36 5.08 14.20
N VAL A 156 -25.24 4.41 14.44
CA VAL A 156 -24.22 4.06 13.45
C VAL A 156 -24.13 2.54 13.35
N TYR A 157 -24.31 2.01 12.15
CA TYR A 157 -24.23 0.58 11.85
C TYR A 157 -22.97 0.35 11.03
N SER A 158 -22.02 -0.36 11.60
CA SER A 158 -20.69 -0.56 11.03
C SER A 158 -20.54 -2.00 10.58
N TRP A 159 -20.24 -2.20 9.29
CA TRP A 159 -19.92 -3.51 8.73
C TRP A 159 -18.40 -3.61 8.57
N LEU A 160 -17.79 -4.46 9.37
CA LEU A 160 -16.37 -4.77 9.34
C LEU A 160 -16.15 -6.03 8.51
N LEU A 161 -15.26 -5.97 7.52
CA LEU A 161 -14.84 -7.11 6.72
C LEU A 161 -13.66 -7.77 7.43
N LEU A 162 -13.92 -8.87 8.14
CA LEU A 162 -12.88 -9.61 8.85
C LEU A 162 -11.99 -10.38 7.87
N THR A 163 -12.56 -10.75 6.71
CA THR A 163 -11.83 -11.22 5.53
C THR A 163 -11.73 -10.06 4.52
N PRO A 164 -10.64 -9.27 4.52
CA PRO A 164 -10.59 -8.00 3.79
C PRO A 164 -10.44 -8.16 2.27
N PHE A 165 -9.93 -9.29 1.80
CA PHE A 165 -9.60 -9.53 0.40
C PHE A 165 -10.78 -10.03 -0.44
N SER A 166 -10.71 -9.79 -1.76
CA SER A 166 -11.67 -10.27 -2.75
C SER A 166 -13.11 -9.77 -2.55
N ASN A 167 -13.27 -8.59 -1.93
CA ASN A 167 -14.56 -7.93 -1.83
C ASN A 167 -14.60 -6.69 -2.72
N GLN A 168 -15.78 -6.40 -3.24
CA GLN A 168 -16.04 -5.20 -4.02
C GLN A 168 -17.25 -4.46 -3.49
N VAL A 169 -17.23 -3.15 -3.70
CA VAL A 169 -18.38 -2.28 -3.52
C VAL A 169 -18.69 -1.61 -4.85
N THR A 170 -19.97 -1.52 -5.20
CA THR A 170 -20.43 -0.76 -6.36
C THR A 170 -21.48 0.25 -5.94
N PHE A 171 -21.44 1.41 -6.58
CA PHE A 171 -22.42 2.47 -6.39
C PHE A 171 -23.22 2.67 -7.67
N ALA A 172 -24.53 2.86 -7.53
CA ALA A 172 -25.40 3.25 -8.63
C ALA A 172 -26.29 4.41 -8.20
N GLY A 173 -26.63 5.28 -9.16
CA GLY A 173 -27.56 6.39 -8.94
C GLY A 173 -28.85 6.18 -9.71
N ALA A 174 -29.99 6.21 -9.02
CA ALA A 174 -31.31 6.23 -9.66
C ALA A 174 -32.22 7.24 -8.95
N LYS A 175 -32.87 8.14 -9.70
CA LYS A 175 -33.83 9.13 -9.19
C LYS A 175 -33.30 9.94 -7.98
N ASN A 176 -32.05 10.41 -8.04
CA ASN A 176 -31.34 11.11 -6.96
C ASN A 176 -31.14 10.30 -5.66
N MET A 177 -31.27 8.97 -5.72
CA MET A 177 -30.88 8.08 -4.62
C MET A 177 -29.64 7.30 -5.01
N LEU A 178 -28.66 7.27 -4.11
CA LEU A 178 -27.49 6.41 -4.20
C LEU A 178 -27.84 5.03 -3.66
N THR A 179 -27.60 3.99 -4.45
CA THR A 179 -27.54 2.61 -3.96
C THR A 179 -26.08 2.19 -3.87
N MET A 180 -25.77 1.41 -2.84
CA MET A 180 -24.47 0.78 -2.65
C MET A 180 -24.70 -0.72 -2.48
N HIS A 181 -23.92 -1.53 -3.19
CA HIS A 181 -23.94 -2.97 -3.11
C HIS A 181 -22.56 -3.48 -2.73
N SER A 182 -22.48 -4.56 -1.94
CA SER A 182 -21.21 -5.25 -1.70
C SER A 182 -21.29 -6.72 -2.10
N SER A 183 -20.19 -7.21 -2.65
CA SER A 183 -20.02 -8.59 -3.07
C SER A 183 -18.68 -9.16 -2.60
N HIS A 184 -18.63 -10.48 -2.46
CA HIS A 184 -17.41 -11.24 -2.21
C HIS A 184 -17.20 -12.26 -3.33
N GLN A 185 -15.96 -12.41 -3.79
CA GLN A 185 -15.59 -13.41 -4.79
C GLN A 185 -14.90 -14.61 -4.14
N PHE A 186 -15.57 -15.76 -4.16
CA PHE A 186 -14.93 -17.06 -3.94
C PHE A 186 -14.19 -17.47 -5.22
N ASN A 187 -12.87 -17.58 -5.14
CA ASN A 187 -11.99 -17.95 -6.25
C ASN A 187 -11.01 -19.05 -5.83
N ARG A 188 -10.21 -19.55 -6.77
CA ARG A 188 -9.28 -20.67 -6.53
C ARG A 188 -8.29 -20.47 -5.39
N PHE A 189 -8.06 -19.22 -4.95
CA PHE A 189 -7.09 -18.89 -3.90
C PHE A 189 -7.70 -18.81 -2.50
N ASN A 190 -9.02 -18.65 -2.37
CA ASN A 190 -9.68 -18.39 -1.08
C ASN A 190 -10.83 -19.36 -0.73
N GLN A 191 -11.13 -20.36 -1.56
CA GLN A 191 -12.20 -21.35 -1.31
C GLN A 191 -12.07 -22.17 -0.01
N GLN A 192 -10.87 -22.20 0.59
CA GLN A 192 -10.62 -22.88 1.87
C GLN A 192 -10.78 -21.94 3.08
N GLN A 193 -11.11 -20.67 2.85
CA GLN A 193 -11.30 -19.65 3.88
C GLN A 193 -12.74 -19.16 3.86
N ALA A 194 -13.29 -18.91 5.04
CA ALA A 194 -14.59 -18.27 5.14
C ALA A 194 -14.47 -16.78 4.79
N PHE A 195 -15.50 -16.25 4.14
CA PHE A 195 -15.75 -14.82 4.11
C PHE A 195 -16.48 -14.44 5.39
N GLU A 196 -15.88 -13.61 6.23
CA GLU A 196 -16.44 -13.19 7.51
C GLU A 196 -16.67 -11.68 7.58
N VAL A 197 -17.84 -11.29 8.09
CA VAL A 197 -18.20 -9.90 8.38
C VAL A 197 -18.79 -9.76 9.77
N LEU A 198 -18.59 -8.60 10.39
CA LEU A 198 -19.10 -8.26 11.71
C LEU A 198 -19.92 -6.98 11.62
N LEU A 199 -21.16 -7.03 12.09
CA LEU A 199 -22.04 -5.89 12.25
C LEU A 199 -21.99 -5.39 13.69
N HIS A 200 -21.52 -4.17 13.86
CA HIS A 200 -21.49 -3.45 15.12
C HIS A 200 -22.50 -2.30 15.13
N VAL A 201 -23.22 -2.12 16.23
CA VAL A 201 -24.13 -0.99 16.45
C VAL A 201 -23.50 -0.04 17.46
N GLY A 202 -23.31 1.21 17.05
CA GLY A 202 -22.76 2.26 17.91
C GLY A 202 -23.49 3.58 17.79
N ASP A 203 -22.99 4.57 18.52
CA ASP A 203 -23.66 5.86 18.73
C ASP A 203 -22.90 7.05 18.13
N THR A 204 -21.69 6.82 17.62
CA THR A 204 -20.82 7.89 17.13
C THR A 204 -20.26 7.58 15.75
N PRO A 205 -19.89 8.59 14.94
CA PRO A 205 -19.21 8.35 13.67
C PRO A 205 -17.92 7.51 13.76
N LEU A 206 -17.29 7.44 14.95
CA LEU A 206 -16.06 6.68 15.19
C LEU A 206 -16.31 5.25 15.67
N SER A 207 -17.55 4.85 15.92
CA SER A 207 -17.88 3.55 16.54
C SER A 207 -17.30 2.37 15.74
N GLY A 208 -17.43 2.36 14.41
CA GLY A 208 -16.87 1.31 13.57
C GLY A 208 -15.34 1.22 13.63
N ALA A 209 -14.64 2.35 13.56
CA ALA A 209 -13.18 2.38 13.65
C ALA A 209 -12.67 1.94 15.03
N ARG A 210 -13.37 2.34 16.11
CA ARG A 210 -13.06 1.89 17.47
C ARG A 210 -13.26 0.38 17.61
N ARG A 211 -14.39 -0.15 17.14
CA ARG A 211 -14.66 -1.58 17.19
C ARG A 211 -13.65 -2.39 16.36
N TYR A 212 -13.27 -1.91 15.18
CA TYR A 212 -12.24 -2.58 14.37
C TYR A 212 -10.88 -2.62 15.08
N ARG A 213 -10.48 -1.52 15.75
CA ARG A 213 -9.28 -1.50 16.58
C ARG A 213 -9.36 -2.51 17.73
N GLU A 214 -10.50 -2.60 18.41
CA GLU A 214 -10.71 -3.57 19.48
C GLU A 214 -10.64 -5.02 18.96
N TYR A 215 -11.23 -5.29 17.79
CA TYR A 215 -11.09 -6.59 17.13
C TYR A 215 -9.62 -6.95 16.84
N LEU A 216 -8.83 -6.00 16.33
CA LEU A 216 -7.39 -6.24 16.11
C LEU A 216 -6.65 -6.52 17.43
N GLN A 217 -7.03 -5.89 18.53
CA GLN A 217 -6.46 -6.16 19.85
C GLN A 217 -6.86 -7.55 20.37
N GLN A 218 -8.15 -7.90 20.28
CA GLN A 218 -8.69 -9.20 20.71
C GLN A 218 -8.10 -10.36 19.91
N SER A 219 -7.85 -10.16 18.62
CA SER A 219 -7.27 -11.16 17.72
C SER A 219 -5.73 -11.18 17.70
N GLY A 220 -5.06 -10.34 18.50
CA GLY A 220 -3.59 -10.28 18.56
C GLY A 220 -2.92 -9.68 17.32
N GLN A 221 -3.68 -9.04 16.44
CA GLN A 221 -3.20 -8.41 15.20
C GLN A 221 -2.80 -6.93 15.39
N PHE A 222 -3.12 -6.34 16.53
CA PHE A 222 -2.75 -4.96 16.85
C PHE A 222 -1.32 -4.88 17.40
N SER A 223 -0.47 -4.06 16.77
CA SER A 223 0.86 -3.72 17.27
C SER A 223 0.99 -2.21 17.44
N SER A 224 1.32 -1.75 18.64
CA SER A 224 1.48 -0.32 18.92
C SER A 224 2.83 0.21 18.43
N LEU A 225 2.92 1.53 18.21
CA LEU A 225 4.21 2.17 17.94
C LEU A 225 5.23 1.90 19.07
N ARG A 226 4.77 1.84 20.33
CA ARG A 226 5.62 1.52 21.49
C ARG A 226 6.22 0.11 21.40
N ASP A 227 5.43 -0.86 20.96
CA ASP A 227 5.93 -2.23 20.77
C ASP A 227 6.95 -2.31 19.64
N LYS A 228 6.71 -1.56 18.56
CA LYS A 228 7.66 -1.45 17.44
C LYS A 228 8.97 -0.77 17.85
N ILE A 229 8.91 0.31 18.64
CA ILE A 229 10.10 0.99 19.20
C ILE A 229 10.89 0.06 20.13
N ARG A 230 10.22 -0.82 20.90
CA ARG A 230 10.93 -1.82 21.72
C ARG A 230 11.79 -2.76 20.88
N ILE A 231 11.36 -3.08 19.66
CA ILE A 231 12.10 -3.91 18.71
C ILE A 231 13.20 -3.09 18.01
N ALA A 232 12.90 -1.84 17.64
CA ALA A 232 13.82 -0.94 16.97
C ALA A 232 13.87 0.43 17.70
N PRO A 233 14.74 0.60 18.72
CA PRO A 233 14.77 1.79 19.57
C PRO A 233 15.01 3.11 18.83
N GLU A 234 15.80 3.07 17.76
CA GLU A 234 16.04 4.24 16.88
C GLU A 234 14.75 4.81 16.29
N GLY A 235 13.66 4.02 16.22
CA GLY A 235 12.34 4.48 15.81
C GLY A 235 11.75 5.58 16.69
N GLU A 236 12.24 5.76 17.92
CA GLU A 236 11.85 6.89 18.77
C GLU A 236 12.21 8.26 18.13
N LYS A 237 13.27 8.31 17.31
CA LYS A 237 13.68 9.51 16.59
C LYS A 237 12.63 9.99 15.57
N LEU A 238 11.72 9.12 15.12
CA LEU A 238 10.60 9.52 14.23
C LEU A 238 9.61 10.45 14.92
N ILE A 239 9.49 10.39 16.25
CA ILE A 239 8.52 11.20 16.99
C ILE A 239 8.95 12.67 16.93
N GLY A 240 8.18 13.49 16.22
CA GLY A 240 8.48 14.91 16.01
C GLY A 240 9.57 15.20 14.98
N ALA A 241 9.97 14.22 14.16
CA ALA A 241 10.90 14.45 13.06
C ALA A 241 10.27 15.21 11.90
N THR A 242 11.00 16.15 11.31
CA THR A 242 10.66 16.69 9.98
C THR A 242 11.18 15.73 8.91
N HIS A 243 10.31 15.37 7.96
CA HIS A 243 10.66 14.49 6.85
C HIS A 243 11.14 15.33 5.66
N ILE A 244 12.38 15.10 5.21
CA ILE A 244 12.99 15.80 4.08
C ILE A 244 13.39 14.76 3.03
N TYR A 245 12.86 14.92 1.82
CA TYR A 245 13.25 14.11 0.67
C TYR A 245 14.39 14.80 -0.08
N LEU A 246 15.53 14.13 -0.15
CA LEU A 246 16.76 14.57 -0.80
C LEU A 246 16.80 13.97 -2.20
N TRP A 247 16.67 14.83 -3.22
CA TRP A 247 16.70 14.43 -4.62
C TRP A 247 18.12 14.51 -5.19
N GLY A 248 18.57 13.46 -5.86
CA GLY A 248 19.86 13.41 -6.53
C GLY A 248 20.61 12.12 -6.23
N ASP A 249 20.80 11.32 -7.26
CA ASP A 249 21.42 9.99 -7.23
C ASP A 249 22.85 9.98 -7.82
N LYS A 250 23.36 11.14 -8.20
CA LYS A 250 24.65 11.30 -8.89
C LYS A 250 25.77 11.68 -7.93
N LEU A 251 27.01 11.40 -8.35
CA LEU A 251 28.20 11.71 -7.56
C LEU A 251 28.46 13.21 -7.50
N LEU A 252 28.38 13.91 -8.62
CA LEU A 252 28.76 15.32 -8.75
C LEU A 252 27.55 16.19 -9.08
N ALA A 253 27.56 17.43 -8.57
CA ALA A 253 26.67 18.52 -8.94
C ALA A 253 27.47 19.67 -9.58
N PRO A 254 26.82 20.61 -10.30
CA PRO A 254 27.49 21.80 -10.84
C PRO A 254 28.32 22.58 -9.81
N ALA A 255 27.81 22.69 -8.58
CA ALA A 255 28.47 23.39 -7.47
C ALA A 255 29.78 22.70 -7.02
N ASP A 256 30.00 21.44 -7.38
CA ASP A 256 31.21 20.71 -7.03
C ASP A 256 32.39 21.06 -7.94
N VAL A 257 32.15 21.69 -9.10
CA VAL A 257 33.21 22.09 -10.03
C VAL A 257 33.72 23.49 -9.67
N LYS A 258 34.86 23.56 -8.98
CA LYS A 258 35.50 24.85 -8.62
C LYS A 258 36.32 25.46 -9.76
N ASN A 259 36.76 24.66 -10.74
CA ASN A 259 37.56 25.13 -11.89
C ASN A 259 37.04 24.53 -13.21
N TRP A 260 35.99 25.14 -13.74
CA TRP A 260 35.41 24.77 -15.03
C TRP A 260 36.38 24.86 -16.21
N PRO A 261 37.10 25.98 -16.45
CA PRO A 261 38.09 26.07 -17.53
C PRO A 261 39.11 24.93 -17.51
N GLY A 262 39.65 24.64 -16.32
CA GLY A 262 40.64 23.57 -16.13
C GLY A 262 40.07 22.18 -16.38
N LEU A 263 38.86 21.89 -15.87
CA LEU A 263 38.20 20.60 -16.09
C LEU A 263 37.95 20.35 -17.58
N LEU A 264 37.40 21.33 -18.29
CA LEU A 264 37.07 21.19 -19.70
C LEU A 264 38.33 21.10 -20.57
N ALA A 265 39.38 21.86 -20.26
CA ALA A 265 40.67 21.73 -20.94
C ALA A 265 41.30 20.34 -20.71
N TRP A 266 41.27 19.85 -19.46
CA TRP A 266 41.80 18.53 -19.10
C TRP A 266 41.05 17.41 -19.81
N LEU A 267 39.72 17.46 -19.91
CA LEU A 267 38.93 16.47 -20.66
C LEU A 267 39.37 16.34 -22.12
N THR A 268 39.77 17.44 -22.76
CA THR A 268 40.29 17.43 -24.14
C THR A 268 41.77 17.06 -24.26
N SER A 269 42.46 16.83 -23.15
CA SER A 269 43.89 16.45 -23.14
C SER A 269 44.06 14.93 -23.21
N PRO A 270 45.27 14.43 -23.56
CA PRO A 270 45.56 12.98 -23.54
C PRO A 270 45.28 12.33 -22.18
N SER A 271 45.42 13.06 -21.07
CA SER A 271 45.14 12.54 -19.73
C SER A 271 43.65 12.41 -19.42
N GLY A 272 42.80 13.23 -20.04
CA GLY A 272 41.34 13.20 -19.85
C GLY A 272 40.60 12.39 -20.92
N GLU A 273 41.29 12.01 -22.00
CA GLU A 273 40.70 11.37 -23.18
C GLU A 273 39.84 10.14 -22.83
N THR A 274 40.30 9.30 -21.89
CA THR A 274 39.58 8.09 -21.48
C THR A 274 38.18 8.40 -20.92
N LEU A 275 38.03 9.47 -20.14
CA LEU A 275 36.73 9.88 -19.61
C LEU A 275 35.90 10.61 -20.65
N TRP A 276 36.54 11.50 -21.42
CA TRP A 276 35.87 12.26 -22.47
C TRP A 276 35.24 11.35 -23.53
N GLN A 277 35.91 10.26 -23.92
CA GLN A 277 35.38 9.26 -24.86
C GLN A 277 34.16 8.49 -24.32
N LYS A 278 33.89 8.50 -23.01
CA LYS A 278 32.68 7.91 -22.41
C LYS A 278 31.48 8.85 -22.36
N MET A 279 31.69 10.14 -22.62
CA MET A 279 30.60 11.10 -22.76
C MET A 279 29.87 10.89 -24.09
N ASP A 280 28.60 11.28 -24.17
CA ASP A 280 27.85 11.28 -25.43
C ASP A 280 28.41 12.30 -26.44
N ALA A 281 28.06 12.15 -27.72
CA ALA A 281 28.63 12.95 -28.80
C ALA A 281 28.29 14.45 -28.71
N GLU A 282 27.15 14.83 -28.14
CA GLU A 282 26.76 16.23 -27.98
C GLU A 282 27.58 16.89 -26.86
N SER A 283 27.72 16.19 -25.74
CA SER A 283 28.58 16.61 -24.64
C SER A 283 30.04 16.71 -25.05
N GLN A 284 30.55 15.77 -25.85
CA GLN A 284 31.92 15.83 -26.37
C GLN A 284 32.17 17.09 -27.20
N LYS A 285 31.26 17.46 -28.10
CA LYS A 285 31.33 18.70 -28.90
C LYS A 285 31.29 19.94 -28.01
N THR A 286 30.43 19.92 -26.99
CA THR A 286 30.28 21.02 -26.04
C THR A 286 31.57 21.22 -25.22
N VAL A 287 32.15 20.14 -24.71
CA VAL A 287 33.44 20.15 -24.01
C VAL A 287 34.54 20.72 -24.91
N GLN A 288 34.65 20.27 -26.17
CA GLN A 288 35.63 20.81 -27.12
C GLN A 288 35.46 22.31 -27.37
N LYS A 289 34.22 22.77 -27.59
CA LYS A 289 33.92 24.19 -27.83
C LYS A 289 34.26 25.09 -26.63
N LEU A 290 34.10 24.54 -25.43
CA LEU A 290 34.26 25.24 -24.15
C LEU A 290 35.58 24.92 -23.44
N ALA A 291 36.50 24.19 -24.06
CA ALA A 291 37.81 23.88 -23.49
C ALA A 291 38.52 25.18 -23.06
N GLY A 292 38.94 25.23 -21.79
CA GLY A 292 39.57 26.42 -21.21
C GLY A 292 38.63 27.60 -20.92
N LYS A 293 37.31 27.41 -21.01
CA LYS A 293 36.29 28.44 -20.74
C LYS A 293 35.35 28.01 -19.61
N THR A 294 34.69 28.99 -19.00
CA THR A 294 33.62 28.73 -18.04
C THR A 294 32.29 28.58 -18.79
N PRO A 295 31.58 27.45 -18.68
CA PRO A 295 30.26 27.27 -19.26
C PRO A 295 29.20 28.14 -18.56
N GLU A 296 28.18 28.52 -19.30
CA GLU A 296 27.00 29.21 -18.75
C GLU A 296 26.21 28.28 -17.82
N GLY A 297 25.46 28.85 -16.87
CA GLY A 297 24.76 28.06 -15.83
C GLY A 297 23.86 26.95 -16.37
N TRP A 298 23.15 27.20 -17.49
CA TRP A 298 22.31 26.20 -18.14
C TRP A 298 23.11 25.06 -18.80
N GLN A 299 24.37 25.29 -19.16
CA GLN A 299 25.28 24.28 -19.72
C GLN A 299 25.92 23.40 -18.64
N GLN A 300 26.10 23.96 -17.44
CA GLN A 300 26.79 23.27 -16.34
C GLN A 300 26.06 21.98 -15.93
N GLN A 301 24.74 22.02 -15.84
CA GLN A 301 23.95 20.83 -15.45
C GLN A 301 24.13 19.69 -16.46
N ALA A 302 23.97 19.98 -17.76
CA ALA A 302 24.15 18.98 -18.81
C ALA A 302 25.57 18.41 -18.83
N LEU A 303 26.59 19.26 -18.65
CA LEU A 303 27.99 18.83 -18.61
C LEU A 303 28.31 17.95 -17.39
N VAL A 304 27.80 18.29 -16.20
CA VAL A 304 27.95 17.46 -14.99
C VAL A 304 27.18 16.14 -15.14
N ASP A 305 26.00 16.16 -15.75
CA ASP A 305 25.23 14.93 -15.99
C ASP A 305 25.98 13.97 -16.92
N ALA A 306 26.54 14.49 -18.02
CA ALA A 306 27.37 13.71 -18.93
C ALA A 306 28.66 13.21 -18.25
N LEU A 307 29.27 14.02 -17.38
CA LEU A 307 30.44 13.62 -16.60
C LEU A 307 30.11 12.46 -15.63
N ASN A 308 28.99 12.55 -14.91
CA ASN A 308 28.52 11.48 -14.02
C ASN A 308 28.25 10.17 -14.80
N GLN A 309 27.59 10.26 -15.95
CA GLN A 309 27.34 9.11 -16.82
C GLN A 309 28.65 8.48 -17.31
N ALA A 310 29.61 9.31 -17.73
CA ALA A 310 30.93 8.85 -18.17
C ALA A 310 31.71 8.14 -17.05
N LEU A 311 31.64 8.66 -15.82
CA LEU A 311 32.27 8.04 -14.63
C LEU A 311 31.69 6.64 -14.35
N VAL A 312 30.37 6.48 -14.42
CA VAL A 312 29.71 5.18 -14.26
C VAL A 312 30.07 4.24 -15.42
N ALA A 313 30.10 4.73 -16.66
CA ALA A 313 30.47 3.94 -17.84
C ALA A 313 31.94 3.47 -17.83
N LEU A 314 32.85 4.19 -17.16
CA LEU A 314 34.24 3.77 -16.95
C LEU A 314 34.37 2.63 -15.95
N THR A 315 33.40 2.48 -15.06
CA THR A 315 33.43 1.52 -13.96
C THR A 315 32.20 0.62 -14.03
N PRO A 316 32.07 -0.23 -15.07
CA PRO A 316 30.84 -0.99 -15.30
C PRO A 316 30.54 -1.98 -14.17
N LEU A 317 29.24 -2.12 -13.85
CA LEU A 317 28.75 -3.12 -12.92
C LEU A 317 28.89 -4.51 -13.52
N LYS A 318 29.74 -5.35 -12.93
CA LYS A 318 29.96 -6.74 -13.36
C LYS A 318 29.16 -7.74 -12.52
N ALA A 319 27.89 -7.43 -12.29
CA ALA A 319 26.96 -8.29 -11.55
C ALA A 319 25.53 -8.02 -12.05
N THR A 320 24.66 -8.99 -11.82
CA THR A 320 23.25 -8.97 -12.20
C THR A 320 22.36 -9.30 -11.00
N PRO A 321 21.05 -9.05 -11.06
CA PRO A 321 20.12 -9.47 -10.01
C PRO A 321 20.07 -10.98 -9.74
N ASP A 322 20.66 -11.83 -10.59
CA ASP A 322 20.77 -13.28 -10.31
C ASP A 322 21.90 -13.58 -9.31
N ASP A 323 22.85 -12.65 -9.14
CA ASP A 323 24.01 -12.83 -8.28
C ASP A 323 23.66 -12.51 -6.82
N LYS A 324 24.06 -13.39 -5.89
CA LYS A 324 23.79 -13.23 -4.45
C LYS A 324 24.44 -11.98 -3.86
N ASP A 325 25.51 -11.47 -4.48
CA ASP A 325 26.26 -10.30 -4.03
C ASP A 325 25.97 -9.04 -4.86
N PHE A 326 24.84 -9.00 -5.59
CA PHE A 326 24.49 -7.89 -6.48
C PHE A 326 24.54 -6.51 -5.79
N LEU A 327 23.96 -6.39 -4.59
CA LEU A 327 23.98 -5.15 -3.81
C LEU A 327 25.40 -4.77 -3.38
N GLN A 328 26.23 -5.74 -2.98
CA GLN A 328 27.62 -5.51 -2.64
C GLN A 328 28.43 -5.07 -3.88
N ALA A 329 28.13 -5.64 -5.05
CA ALA A 329 28.74 -5.24 -6.32
C ALA A 329 28.41 -3.78 -6.68
N GLN A 330 27.16 -3.35 -6.50
CA GLN A 330 26.74 -1.95 -6.67
C GLN A 330 27.49 -1.01 -5.71
N ARG A 331 27.61 -1.38 -4.43
CA ARG A 331 28.38 -0.59 -3.46
C ARG A 331 29.87 -0.48 -3.84
N ARG A 332 30.48 -1.58 -4.28
CA ARG A 332 31.87 -1.58 -4.77
C ARG A 332 32.02 -0.68 -6.01
N GLN A 333 31.06 -0.73 -6.93
CA GLN A 333 31.04 0.14 -8.10
C GLN A 333 31.00 1.62 -7.71
N ALA A 334 30.07 2.02 -6.85
CA ALA A 334 29.96 3.39 -6.36
C ALA A 334 31.25 3.89 -5.69
N THR A 335 31.90 3.02 -4.91
CA THR A 335 33.21 3.30 -4.30
C THR A 335 34.28 3.55 -5.38
N ASN A 336 34.35 2.69 -6.40
CA ASN A 336 35.31 2.83 -7.49
C ASN A 336 35.06 4.10 -8.33
N VAL A 337 33.80 4.44 -8.61
CA VAL A 337 33.40 5.69 -9.28
C VAL A 337 33.94 6.89 -8.51
N ARG A 338 33.67 6.94 -7.20
CA ARG A 338 34.08 8.02 -6.31
C ARG A 338 35.60 8.15 -6.23
N GLU A 339 36.30 7.04 -6.00
CA GLU A 339 37.77 7.05 -5.91
C GLU A 339 38.43 7.47 -7.21
N TRP A 340 37.90 7.03 -8.35
CA TRP A 340 38.42 7.43 -9.66
C TRP A 340 38.24 8.93 -9.86
N ALA A 341 37.04 9.47 -9.59
CA ALA A 341 36.76 10.90 -9.68
C ALA A 341 37.69 11.72 -8.77
N GLN A 342 37.93 11.26 -7.54
CA GLN A 342 38.86 11.91 -6.62
C GLN A 342 40.29 11.96 -7.14
N ARG A 343 40.80 10.83 -7.66
CA ARG A 343 42.18 10.75 -8.16
C ARG A 343 42.38 11.61 -9.41
N GLN A 344 41.41 11.61 -10.33
CA GLN A 344 41.56 12.22 -11.65
C GLN A 344 41.05 13.67 -11.72
N LEU A 345 39.98 13.98 -11.01
CA LEU A 345 39.27 15.26 -11.11
C LEU A 345 39.48 16.18 -9.91
N GLY A 346 40.09 15.71 -8.82
CA GLY A 346 40.20 16.45 -7.55
C GLY A 346 40.86 17.84 -7.66
N ALA A 347 41.74 18.06 -8.65
CA ALA A 347 42.32 19.38 -8.93
C ALA A 347 41.26 20.42 -9.35
N TYR A 348 40.17 19.97 -9.99
CA TYR A 348 39.11 20.82 -10.55
C TYR A 348 37.84 20.86 -9.71
N LEU A 349 37.71 19.95 -8.75
CA LEU A 349 36.55 19.80 -7.89
C LEU A 349 36.77 20.41 -6.49
N THR A 350 35.68 20.71 -5.80
CA THR A 350 35.65 20.95 -4.35
C THR A 350 36.14 19.71 -3.58
N PRO A 351 36.43 19.81 -2.27
CA PRO A 351 36.86 18.65 -1.49
C PRO A 351 35.89 17.45 -1.65
N PRO A 352 36.39 16.21 -1.76
CA PRO A 352 35.54 15.04 -2.00
C PRO A 352 34.36 14.89 -1.05
N ASP A 353 34.55 15.28 0.21
CA ASP A 353 33.50 15.17 1.21
C ASP A 353 32.30 16.09 0.97
N SER A 354 32.47 17.17 0.19
CA SER A 354 31.40 18.12 -0.08
C SER A 354 30.50 17.76 -1.26
N TRP A 355 30.86 16.74 -2.05
CA TRP A 355 30.15 16.44 -3.29
C TRP A 355 28.72 15.96 -3.09
N GLY A 356 27.87 16.23 -4.08
CA GLY A 356 26.53 15.66 -4.20
C GLY A 356 25.46 16.66 -4.65
N GLN A 357 24.45 16.16 -5.36
CA GLN A 357 23.31 16.95 -5.85
C GLN A 357 22.22 17.16 -4.78
N GLY A 358 22.04 16.19 -3.90
CA GLY A 358 21.07 16.23 -2.80
C GLY A 358 21.71 15.75 -1.50
N LEU A 359 22.02 14.46 -1.40
CA LEU A 359 22.73 13.92 -0.24
C LEU A 359 24.20 14.36 -0.25
N ALA A 360 24.50 15.45 0.45
CA ALA A 360 25.85 16.01 0.58
C ALA A 360 26.15 16.41 2.03
N LYS A 361 27.37 16.22 2.50
CA LYS A 361 27.77 16.55 3.88
C LYS A 361 27.52 18.02 4.25
N PRO A 362 27.80 19.02 3.39
CA PRO A 362 27.53 20.43 3.72
C PRO A 362 26.04 20.71 3.94
N LEU A 363 25.16 20.02 3.21
CA LEU A 363 23.71 20.14 3.44
C LEU A 363 23.36 19.63 4.84
N ILE A 364 23.88 18.47 5.23
CA ILE A 364 23.63 17.90 6.56
C ILE A 364 24.16 18.82 7.67
N GLU A 365 25.35 19.37 7.49
CA GLU A 365 25.94 20.32 8.44
C GLU A 365 25.14 21.60 8.53
N ALA A 366 24.65 22.14 7.40
CA ALA A 366 23.79 23.32 7.38
C ALA A 366 22.45 23.07 8.11
N LEU A 367 21.83 21.90 7.90
CA LEU A 367 20.60 21.50 8.60
C LEU A 367 20.83 21.41 10.12
N HIS A 368 21.98 20.86 10.53
CA HIS A 368 22.34 20.77 11.95
C HIS A 368 22.63 22.14 12.56
N GLN A 369 23.39 22.99 11.87
CA GLN A 369 23.69 24.36 12.29
C GLN A 369 22.44 25.24 12.37
N ALA A 370 21.44 24.98 11.52
CA ALA A 370 20.13 25.65 11.60
C ALA A 370 19.33 25.26 12.85
N GLY A 371 19.83 24.33 13.67
CA GLY A 371 19.20 23.93 14.93
C GLY A 371 18.03 22.98 14.76
N LEU A 372 17.93 22.26 13.62
CA LEU A 372 16.90 21.25 13.40
C LEU A 372 17.24 19.98 14.20
N PRO A 373 16.48 19.66 15.27
CA PRO A 373 16.92 18.68 16.26
C PRO A 373 16.55 17.23 15.89
N ARG A 374 15.56 17.04 15.01
CA ARG A 374 15.04 15.72 14.61
C ARG A 374 14.64 15.74 13.15
N LEU A 375 15.40 15.03 12.32
CA LEU A 375 15.12 14.89 10.90
C LEU A 375 15.05 13.41 10.53
N TRP A 376 14.14 13.11 9.60
CA TRP A 376 14.18 11.92 8.77
C TRP A 376 14.53 12.35 7.34
N LEU A 377 15.61 11.79 6.80
CA LEU A 377 16.13 12.12 5.48
C LEU A 377 15.87 10.94 4.54
N GLY A 378 15.06 11.15 3.51
CA GLY A 378 14.77 10.15 2.48
C GLY A 378 15.59 10.41 1.23
N THR A 379 16.42 9.47 0.77
CA THR A 379 17.03 9.53 -0.56
C THR A 379 16.14 8.89 -1.62
N ASP A 380 16.31 9.28 -2.88
CA ASP A 380 15.61 8.72 -4.03
C ASP A 380 15.89 7.23 -4.27
N ASN A 381 17.08 6.76 -3.94
CA ASN A 381 17.47 5.36 -3.97
C ASN A 381 18.73 5.09 -3.11
N TRP A 382 19.10 3.82 -2.99
CA TRP A 382 20.26 3.38 -2.20
C TRP A 382 21.62 3.64 -2.85
N THR A 383 21.68 3.90 -4.16
CA THR A 383 22.95 4.21 -4.81
C THR A 383 23.43 5.62 -4.46
N ALA A 384 22.52 6.55 -4.17
CA ALA A 384 22.87 7.86 -3.61
C ALA A 384 23.67 7.71 -2.29
N GLU A 385 23.22 6.83 -1.38
CA GLU A 385 23.93 6.54 -0.13
C GLU A 385 25.29 5.88 -0.36
N PHE A 386 25.41 5.02 -1.38
CA PHE A 386 26.69 4.39 -1.73
C PHE A 386 27.70 5.36 -2.32
N LEU A 387 27.26 6.38 -3.06
CA LEU A 387 28.12 7.43 -3.61
C LEU A 387 28.53 8.46 -2.56
N HIS A 388 27.72 8.64 -1.51
CA HIS A 388 27.88 9.68 -0.49
C HIS A 388 27.95 9.14 0.96
N PRO A 389 28.79 8.15 1.27
CA PRO A 389 28.85 7.54 2.60
C PRO A 389 29.22 8.54 3.71
N GLN A 390 29.99 9.57 3.38
CA GLN A 390 30.36 10.64 4.31
C GLN A 390 29.16 11.50 4.74
N ALA A 391 28.18 11.69 3.85
CA ALA A 391 26.97 12.44 4.16
C ALA A 391 26.03 11.60 5.04
N VAL A 392 25.93 10.29 4.79
CA VAL A 392 25.22 9.32 5.65
C VAL A 392 25.81 9.33 7.07
N GLU A 393 27.14 9.25 7.18
CA GLU A 393 27.80 9.30 8.49
C GLU A 393 27.63 10.66 9.18
N SER A 394 27.63 11.76 8.43
CA SER A 394 27.30 13.09 8.97
C SER A 394 25.87 13.12 9.53
N ALA A 395 24.89 12.57 8.80
CA ALA A 395 23.50 12.56 9.23
C ALA A 395 23.30 11.77 10.53
N LYS A 396 23.94 10.59 10.61
CA LYS A 396 23.92 9.76 11.81
C LYS A 396 24.57 10.46 13.01
N LYS A 397 25.71 11.14 12.79
CA LYS A 397 26.40 11.92 13.84
C LYS A 397 25.56 13.10 14.33
N SER A 398 24.79 13.74 13.44
CA SER A 398 23.85 14.80 13.78
C SER A 398 22.56 14.30 14.46
N GLY A 399 22.45 12.99 14.70
CA GLY A 399 21.30 12.37 15.37
C GLY A 399 20.10 12.12 14.47
N TYR A 400 20.24 12.28 13.16
CA TYR A 400 19.14 12.12 12.19
C TYR A 400 18.91 10.65 11.82
N LEU A 401 17.69 10.37 11.34
CA LEU A 401 17.37 9.16 10.61
C LEU A 401 17.62 9.40 9.12
N ILE A 402 18.13 8.38 8.42
CA ILE A 402 18.35 8.41 6.98
C ILE A 402 17.95 7.06 6.39
N ALA A 403 17.28 7.08 5.24
CA ALA A 403 16.84 5.88 4.53
C ALA A 403 16.66 6.16 3.03
N SER A 404 16.69 5.10 2.24
CA SER A 404 16.44 5.13 0.81
C SER A 404 15.00 4.76 0.46
N TYR A 405 14.47 5.40 -0.59
CA TYR A 405 13.25 4.93 -1.26
C TYR A 405 13.51 3.62 -2.04
N ASP A 406 12.50 2.75 -2.03
CA ASP A 406 12.51 1.46 -2.73
C ASP A 406 11.07 1.04 -3.10
N SER A 407 10.91 0.15 -4.09
CA SER A 407 9.61 -0.39 -4.53
C SER A 407 9.72 -1.81 -5.12
N TYR A 408 8.98 -2.76 -4.55
CA TYR A 408 9.02 -4.19 -4.91
C TYR A 408 7.80 -4.68 -5.71
N ASP A 409 6.93 -3.76 -6.11
CA ASP A 409 5.69 -4.12 -6.83
C ASP A 409 5.90 -4.24 -8.35
N THR A 410 6.91 -3.54 -8.88
CA THR A 410 7.17 -3.46 -10.32
C THR A 410 8.25 -4.45 -10.74
N GLY A 411 7.99 -5.22 -11.81
CA GLY A 411 9.01 -6.06 -12.46
C GLY A 411 9.22 -5.64 -13.91
N ILE A 412 10.44 -5.26 -14.28
CA ILE A 412 10.78 -4.82 -15.64
C ILE A 412 11.67 -5.88 -16.33
N PRO A 413 11.46 -6.18 -17.63
CA PRO A 413 12.40 -7.02 -18.37
C PRO A 413 13.80 -6.39 -18.42
N ARG A 414 14.84 -7.21 -18.28
CA ARG A 414 16.24 -6.77 -18.40
C ARG A 414 16.49 -6.03 -19.71
N GLY A 415 17.29 -4.97 -19.65
CA GLY A 415 17.68 -4.17 -20.80
C GLY A 415 16.61 -3.18 -21.27
N VAL A 416 15.42 -3.16 -20.67
CA VAL A 416 14.36 -2.18 -20.99
C VAL A 416 14.56 -0.89 -20.20
N ASN A 417 14.75 -1.01 -18.89
CA ASN A 417 15.04 0.12 -18.01
C ASN A 417 15.84 -0.36 -16.80
N ASP A 418 17.15 -0.50 -17.00
CA ASP A 418 18.05 -0.96 -15.94
C ASP A 418 18.43 0.17 -14.96
N SER A 419 18.00 1.42 -15.18
CA SER A 419 18.20 2.48 -14.17
C SER A 419 17.16 2.42 -13.04
N TRP A 420 16.01 1.77 -13.26
CA TRP A 420 15.04 1.52 -12.19
C TRP A 420 15.48 0.34 -11.32
N LEU A 421 16.33 0.64 -10.35
CA LEU A 421 17.02 -0.34 -9.51
C LEU A 421 16.09 -1.37 -8.85
N THR A 422 14.95 -0.89 -8.32
CA THR A 422 13.98 -1.68 -7.56
C THR A 422 13.20 -2.68 -8.43
N ALA A 423 13.10 -2.41 -9.73
CA ALA A 423 12.39 -3.26 -10.69
C ALA A 423 13.27 -4.39 -11.26
N GLN A 424 14.54 -4.42 -10.89
CA GLN A 424 15.51 -5.42 -11.33
C GLN A 424 15.37 -6.73 -10.54
N LEU A 425 14.48 -7.60 -10.99
CA LEU A 425 14.21 -8.88 -10.33
C LEU A 425 15.11 -10.02 -10.86
N PRO A 426 15.52 -10.97 -9.98
CA PRO A 426 16.10 -12.24 -10.39
C PRO A 426 15.26 -12.94 -11.46
N THR A 427 15.91 -13.59 -12.42
CA THR A 427 15.28 -14.27 -13.56
C THR A 427 14.26 -15.31 -13.10
N ALA A 428 14.61 -16.08 -12.06
CA ALA A 428 13.72 -17.09 -11.48
C ALA A 428 12.41 -16.52 -10.90
N LEU A 429 12.41 -15.26 -10.43
CA LEU A 429 11.20 -14.60 -9.96
C LEU A 429 10.36 -14.07 -11.13
N ARG A 430 11.01 -13.49 -12.15
CA ARG A 430 10.32 -12.94 -13.34
C ARG A 430 9.55 -14.02 -14.12
N GLU A 431 10.15 -15.20 -14.28
CA GLU A 431 9.51 -16.32 -15.01
C GLU A 431 8.29 -16.87 -14.28
N LYS A 432 8.29 -16.88 -12.94
CA LYS A 432 7.16 -17.35 -12.13
C LYS A 432 5.99 -16.36 -12.13
N VAL A 433 6.26 -15.05 -12.17
CA VAL A 433 5.23 -14.00 -12.20
C VAL A 433 4.54 -13.89 -13.57
N ARG A 434 5.23 -14.25 -14.67
CA ARG A 434 4.64 -14.26 -16.02
C ARG A 434 3.38 -15.12 -16.18
N HIS A 435 3.15 -16.09 -15.28
CA HIS A 435 1.98 -16.95 -15.32
C HIS A 435 0.77 -16.45 -14.51
N SER A 436 0.87 -15.32 -13.79
CA SER A 436 -0.23 -14.79 -12.96
C SER A 436 -0.91 -13.53 -13.48
N THR A 437 -0.32 -12.80 -14.44
CA THR A 437 -0.91 -11.57 -15.00
C THR A 437 -1.36 -11.77 -16.45
N GLY A 438 -2.38 -12.59 -16.64
CA GLY A 438 -3.21 -12.52 -17.84
C GLY A 438 -4.19 -11.36 -17.70
N ARG A 439 -3.95 -10.28 -18.46
CA ARG A 439 -4.78 -9.06 -18.65
C ARG A 439 -4.57 -7.91 -17.65
N ARG A 440 -3.92 -6.85 -18.12
CA ARG A 440 -4.50 -5.52 -18.42
C ARG A 440 -3.39 -4.66 -19.06
N GLN A 441 -3.49 -4.42 -20.36
CA GLN A 441 -3.05 -3.17 -20.98
C GLN A 441 -4.27 -2.27 -21.09
#